data_AF-A0A6L7VZ80-F1
#
_entry.id   AF-A0A6L7VZ80-F1
#
_cell.length_a   1.000
_cell.length_b   1.000
_cell.length_c   1.000
_cell.angle_alpha   90.00
_cell.angle_beta   90.00
_cell.angle_gamma   90.00
#
_symmetry.space_group_name_H-M   'P 1'
#
loop_
_entity.id
_entity.type
_entity.pdbx_description
1 polymer ?
#
loop_
_entity_poly.entity_id
_entity_poly.type
_entity_poly.pdbx_seq_one_letter_code
_entity_poly.pdbx_strand_id
1 'polypeptide(L)'
;MSGTLRYLTALLLLLACSGKEKPLTPDSSSDGNEQQEKPLLSDDKFGADINPTGNPIGGGEGYNRLLDPSEYLVTNRMELLDALEFAGTNQIVYIVDTVRIDLTGHQNIAIRG
;
A
#
# COMPACT_ATOMS: atom_id res chain seq x y z
N MET A 1 39.84 17.29 -26.26
CA MET A 1 39.49 17.31 -24.82
C MET A 1 38.79 16.01 -24.51
N SER A 2 39.55 15.05 -24.00
CA SER A 2 39.10 13.71 -23.63
C SER A 2 38.41 13.78 -22.27
N GLY A 3 37.20 13.23 -22.19
CA GLY A 3 36.34 13.31 -21.00
C GLY A 3 35.66 11.97 -20.70
N THR A 4 36.44 10.89 -20.57
CA THR A 4 35.96 9.63 -20.00
C THR A 4 36.03 9.73 -18.47
N LEU A 5 34.92 10.16 -17.85
CA LEU A 5 34.85 10.32 -16.40
C LEU A 5 33.84 9.33 -15.77
N ARG A 6 34.37 8.15 -15.45
CA ARG A 6 34.37 7.57 -14.10
C ARG A 6 33.06 7.69 -13.30
N TYR A 7 31.99 7.04 -13.75
CA TYR A 7 30.81 6.77 -12.90
C TYR A 7 30.41 5.29 -12.84
N LEU A 8 31.30 4.37 -13.28
CA LEU A 8 31.00 2.93 -13.31
C LEU A 8 31.57 2.14 -12.11
N THR A 9 32.15 2.79 -11.10
CA THR A 9 32.77 2.08 -9.95
C THR A 9 32.20 2.48 -8.60
N ALA A 10 30.92 2.84 -8.52
CA ALA A 10 30.20 3.07 -7.27
C ALA A 10 29.02 2.10 -7.07
N LEU A 11 29.09 0.89 -7.62
CA LEU A 11 28.14 -0.20 -7.38
C LEU A 11 28.70 -1.24 -6.38
N LEU A 12 29.32 -0.78 -5.30
CA LEU A 12 29.73 -1.68 -4.22
C LEU A 12 29.53 -1.01 -2.86
N LEU A 13 28.43 -1.38 -2.19
CA LEU A 13 28.17 -1.40 -0.74
C LEU A 13 26.75 -0.94 -0.42
N LEU A 14 25.78 -1.84 -0.53
CA LEU A 14 24.67 -1.85 0.42
C LEU A 14 24.63 -3.23 1.08
N LEU A 15 25.08 -3.19 2.34
CA LEU A 15 25.08 -4.25 3.34
C LEU A 15 23.75 -4.98 3.38
N ALA A 16 23.81 -6.31 3.28
CA ALA A 16 22.73 -7.20 3.64
C ALA A 16 22.38 -7.03 5.13
N CYS A 17 21.22 -6.47 5.44
CA CYS A 17 20.57 -6.64 6.74
C CYS A 17 19.91 -8.02 6.76
N SER A 18 20.66 -9.08 7.09
CA SER A 18 20.07 -10.34 7.56
C SER A 18 19.81 -10.22 9.06
N GLY A 19 18.70 -9.59 9.42
CA GLY A 19 18.11 -9.76 10.75
C GLY A 19 17.61 -11.19 10.85
N LYS A 20 18.24 -12.01 11.70
CA LYS A 20 17.68 -13.30 12.09
C LYS A 20 16.52 -13.02 13.04
N GLU A 21 15.31 -13.04 12.51
CA GLU A 21 14.11 -13.09 13.33
C GLU A 21 14.11 -14.44 14.05
N LYS A 22 14.11 -14.40 15.37
CA LYS A 22 14.00 -15.58 16.22
C LYS A 22 12.60 -16.18 15.97
N PRO A 23 12.48 -17.46 15.57
CA PRO A 23 11.16 -18.09 15.47
C PRO A 23 10.47 -18.00 16.82
N LEU A 24 9.30 -17.38 16.86
CA LEU A 24 8.42 -17.47 18.01
C LEU A 24 7.95 -18.92 18.08
N THR A 25 8.53 -19.68 18.99
CA THR A 25 8.03 -21.01 19.36
C THR A 25 6.65 -20.83 19.98
N PRO A 26 5.62 -21.60 19.56
CA PRO A 26 4.39 -21.67 20.31
C PRO A 26 4.70 -22.38 21.63
N ASP A 27 4.57 -21.66 22.74
CA ASP A 27 4.64 -22.25 24.08
C ASP A 27 3.49 -23.24 24.24
N SER A 28 3.79 -24.50 24.00
CA SER A 28 2.87 -25.62 24.18
C SER A 28 3.03 -26.12 25.61
N SER A 29 2.21 -25.58 26.50
CA SER A 29 1.98 -26.19 27.81
C SER A 29 0.52 -26.01 28.23
N SER A 30 -0.29 -27.02 27.94
CA SER A 30 -1.37 -27.42 28.84
C SER A 30 -1.76 -28.85 28.53
N ASP A 31 -1.42 -29.71 29.48
CA ASP A 31 -2.01 -31.03 29.68
C ASP A 31 -3.53 -30.94 29.62
N GLY A 32 -4.15 -31.85 28.86
CA GLY A 32 -5.60 -31.96 28.79
C GLY A 32 -6.02 -32.88 27.66
N ASN A 33 -6.06 -34.18 27.94
CA ASN A 33 -6.60 -35.20 27.07
C ASN A 33 -8.13 -35.06 27.01
N GLU A 34 -8.62 -34.26 26.06
CA GLU A 34 -9.98 -34.34 25.55
C GLU A 34 -9.87 -34.31 24.03
N GLN A 35 -10.48 -35.30 23.37
CA GLN A 35 -10.53 -35.39 21.92
C GLN A 35 -11.35 -34.23 21.36
N GLN A 36 -10.72 -33.07 21.24
CA GLN A 36 -11.26 -31.91 20.57
C GLN A 36 -11.01 -32.15 19.09
N GLU A 37 -12.01 -32.74 18.43
CA GLU A 37 -12.12 -32.72 16.98
C GLU A 37 -12.01 -31.25 16.57
N LYS A 38 -10.80 -30.83 16.16
CA LYS A 38 -10.55 -29.50 15.60
C LYS A 38 -11.61 -29.36 14.51
N PRO A 39 -12.58 -28.43 14.64
CA PRO A 39 -13.51 -28.20 13.55
C PRO A 39 -12.62 -27.95 12.34
N LEU A 40 -12.76 -28.81 11.32
CA LEU A 40 -12.15 -28.56 10.03
C LEU A 40 -12.89 -27.36 9.47
N LEU A 41 -12.56 -26.18 9.97
CA LEU A 41 -12.91 -24.91 9.37
C LEU A 41 -12.04 -24.84 8.12
N SER A 42 -12.43 -25.59 7.09
CA SER A 42 -11.79 -25.60 5.77
C SER A 42 -12.11 -24.34 4.96
N ASP A 43 -12.33 -23.24 5.67
CA ASP A 43 -12.73 -21.95 5.17
C ASP A 43 -12.16 -20.94 6.17
N ASP A 44 -10.97 -20.41 5.89
CA ASP A 44 -10.31 -19.32 6.64
C ASP A 44 -11.09 -17.98 6.49
N LYS A 45 -12.41 -18.04 6.63
CA LYS A 45 -13.37 -16.97 6.37
C LYS A 45 -13.81 -16.39 7.71
N PHE A 46 -13.12 -15.34 8.14
CA PHE A 46 -13.48 -14.56 9.30
C PHE A 46 -14.02 -13.20 8.84
N GLY A 47 -15.23 -12.84 9.27
CA GLY A 47 -15.90 -11.57 8.91
C GLY A 47 -17.43 -11.67 8.92
N ALA A 48 -18.11 -10.51 8.92
CA ALA A 48 -19.57 -10.46 8.84
C ALA A 48 -20.12 -10.89 7.47
N ASP A 49 -19.28 -10.82 6.43
CA ASP A 49 -19.54 -11.32 5.07
C ASP A 49 -18.23 -11.79 4.41
N ILE A 50 -18.33 -12.72 3.46
CA ILE A 50 -17.21 -13.14 2.62
C ILE A 50 -16.87 -12.00 1.67
N ASN A 51 -15.63 -11.51 1.71
CA ASN A 51 -15.14 -10.52 0.78
C ASN A 51 -15.28 -10.99 -0.69
N PRO A 52 -16.21 -10.41 -1.49
CA PRO A 52 -16.50 -10.90 -2.83
C PRO A 52 -15.46 -10.47 -3.86
N THR A 53 -14.51 -9.59 -3.48
CA THR A 53 -13.54 -9.01 -4.40
C THR A 53 -12.28 -9.85 -4.58
N GLY A 54 -12.03 -10.80 -3.67
CA GLY A 54 -10.77 -11.54 -3.59
C GLY A 54 -9.55 -10.71 -3.17
N ASN A 55 -9.67 -9.38 -3.02
CA ASN A 55 -8.59 -8.49 -2.57
C ASN A 55 -8.71 -8.21 -1.07
N PRO A 56 -7.64 -8.29 -0.26
CA PRO A 56 -7.68 -8.01 1.16
C PRO A 56 -8.46 -6.72 1.50
N ILE A 57 -9.40 -6.84 2.45
CA ILE A 57 -10.13 -5.67 2.97
C ILE A 57 -9.13 -4.78 3.70
N GLY A 58 -9.04 -3.51 3.30
CA GLY A 58 -8.06 -2.56 3.84
C GLY A 58 -6.74 -2.49 3.07
N GLY A 59 -6.54 -3.32 2.04
CA GLY A 59 -5.33 -3.30 1.20
C GLY A 59 -4.17 -4.13 1.78
N GLY A 60 -2.94 -3.82 1.35
CA GLY A 60 -1.72 -4.51 1.79
C GLY A 60 -1.28 -5.66 0.88
N GLU A 61 -0.46 -6.56 1.41
CA GLU A 61 0.03 -7.73 0.68
C GLU A 61 -1.14 -8.55 0.12
N GLY A 62 -1.12 -8.86 -1.17
CA GLY A 62 -2.21 -9.53 -1.87
C GLY A 62 -3.32 -8.61 -2.41
N TYR A 63 -3.24 -7.30 -2.17
CA TYR A 63 -4.10 -6.32 -2.86
C TYR A 63 -3.59 -6.07 -4.28
N ASN A 64 -4.38 -6.44 -5.27
CA ASN A 64 -3.90 -6.54 -6.66
C ASN A 64 -4.17 -5.29 -7.51
N ARG A 65 -4.85 -4.28 -6.98
CA ARG A 65 -5.06 -3.02 -7.70
C ARG A 65 -3.87 -2.10 -7.46
N LEU A 66 -2.86 -2.26 -8.30
CA LEU A 66 -1.75 -1.35 -8.41
C LEU A 66 -2.18 -0.17 -9.28
N LEU A 67 -1.90 1.05 -8.84
CA LEU A 67 -2.13 2.27 -9.62
C LEU A 67 -0.80 2.67 -10.26
N ASP A 68 -0.74 2.69 -11.59
CA ASP A 68 0.42 3.04 -12.43
C ASP A 68 -0.08 3.94 -13.57
N PRO A 69 0.78 4.79 -14.15
CA PRO A 69 1.21 6.06 -13.58
C PRO A 69 0.03 7.05 -13.45
N SER A 70 0.08 7.94 -12.47
CA SER A 70 -0.93 9.00 -12.32
C SER A 70 -0.85 10.01 -13.47
N GLU A 71 -1.98 10.36 -14.08
CA GLU A 71 -2.05 11.47 -15.02
C GLU A 71 -1.90 12.84 -14.30
N TYR A 72 -2.30 12.92 -13.03
CA TYR A 72 -2.10 14.10 -12.19
C TYR A 72 -1.30 13.73 -10.93
N LEU A 73 -0.07 14.26 -10.85
CA LEU A 73 0.75 14.20 -9.64
C LEU A 73 0.56 15.49 -8.85
N VAL A 74 -0.02 15.38 -7.65
CA VAL A 74 -0.41 16.52 -6.82
C VAL A 74 0.53 16.63 -5.62
N THR A 75 1.13 17.80 -5.47
CA THR A 75 2.06 18.16 -4.39
C THR A 75 1.55 19.31 -3.52
N ASN A 76 0.56 20.06 -4.00
CA ASN A 76 0.01 21.20 -3.30
C ASN A 76 -1.48 21.41 -3.59
N ARG A 77 -2.08 22.35 -2.86
CA ARG A 77 -3.52 22.66 -2.97
C ARG A 77 -3.96 23.07 -4.36
N MET A 78 -3.18 23.91 -5.05
CA MET A 78 -3.59 24.45 -6.36
C MET A 78 -3.67 23.32 -7.39
N GLU A 79 -2.63 22.47 -7.42
CA GLU A 79 -2.61 21.27 -8.26
C GLU A 79 -3.78 20.33 -7.95
N LEU A 80 -4.19 20.20 -6.68
CA LEU A 80 -5.37 19.41 -6.33
C LEU A 80 -6.65 20.02 -6.93
N LEU A 81 -6.85 21.33 -6.77
CA LEU A 81 -8.06 22.00 -7.26
C LEU A 81 -8.14 21.93 -8.80
N ASP A 82 -7.02 22.16 -9.48
CA ASP A 82 -6.92 22.02 -10.93
C ASP A 82 -7.22 20.57 -11.36
N ALA A 83 -6.61 19.58 -10.69
CA ALA A 83 -6.86 18.18 -10.99
C ALA A 83 -8.35 17.80 -10.80
N LEU A 84 -9.02 18.29 -9.76
CA LEU A 84 -10.45 18.02 -9.54
C LEU A 84 -11.36 18.70 -10.56
N GLU A 85 -10.95 19.85 -11.10
CA GLU A 85 -11.67 20.56 -12.14
C GLU A 85 -11.51 19.91 -13.52
N PHE A 86 -10.32 19.40 -13.83
CA PHE A 86 -9.96 18.94 -15.18
C PHE A 86 -9.89 17.42 -15.35
N ALA A 87 -9.78 16.63 -14.28
CA ALA A 87 -9.72 15.18 -14.39
C ALA A 87 -11.01 14.63 -15.00
N GLY A 88 -10.86 13.87 -16.07
CA GLY A 88 -11.91 13.14 -16.75
C GLY A 88 -12.14 11.74 -16.16
N THR A 89 -13.08 11.02 -16.74
CA THR A 89 -13.40 9.65 -16.35
C THR A 89 -12.18 8.73 -16.46
N ASN A 90 -11.97 7.90 -15.44
CA ASN A 90 -10.87 6.92 -15.33
C ASN A 90 -9.45 7.51 -15.24
N GLN A 91 -9.29 8.83 -15.09
CA GLN A 91 -7.97 9.42 -14.78
C GLN A 91 -7.68 9.37 -13.29
N ILE A 92 -6.40 9.22 -12.95
CA ILE A 92 -5.93 9.08 -11.58
C ILE A 92 -5.27 10.38 -11.12
N VAL A 93 -5.84 10.96 -10.06
CA VAL A 93 -5.23 12.03 -9.28
C VAL A 93 -4.49 11.39 -8.11
N TYR A 94 -3.16 11.40 -8.15
CA TYR A 94 -2.31 10.86 -7.09
C TYR A 94 -1.69 12.01 -6.30
N ILE A 95 -1.93 12.01 -4.99
CA ILE A 95 -1.33 12.96 -4.06
C ILE A 95 -0.06 12.32 -3.51
N VAL A 96 1.07 13.02 -3.61
CA VAL A 96 2.36 12.51 -3.12
C VAL A 96 2.29 12.23 -1.62
N ASP A 97 2.72 11.03 -1.21
CA ASP A 97 2.55 10.49 0.14
C ASP A 97 3.00 11.45 1.28
N THR A 98 4.01 12.27 1.03
CA THR A 98 4.64 13.15 2.03
C THR A 98 4.00 14.53 2.11
N VAL A 99 3.04 14.86 1.24
CA VAL A 99 2.49 16.21 1.17
C VAL A 99 1.25 16.38 2.05
N ARG A 100 1.15 17.53 2.69
CA ARG A 100 -0.04 17.96 3.44
C ARG A 100 -0.76 19.04 2.66
N ILE A 101 -2.00 18.77 2.27
CA ILE A 101 -2.85 19.76 1.58
C ILE A 101 -3.84 20.34 2.59
N ASP A 102 -3.70 21.64 2.85
CA ASP A 102 -4.62 22.38 3.69
C ASP A 102 -5.72 23.02 2.84
N LEU A 103 -6.95 22.53 3.01
CA LEU A 103 -8.17 23.02 2.38
C LEU A 103 -9.01 23.90 3.32
N THR A 104 -8.46 24.36 4.45
CA THR A 104 -9.16 25.24 5.38
C THR A 104 -9.73 26.46 4.64
N GLY A 105 -11.04 26.71 4.83
CA GLY A 105 -11.75 27.80 4.15
C GLY A 105 -12.24 27.49 2.74
N HIS A 106 -11.85 26.36 2.14
CA HIS A 106 -12.41 25.90 0.88
C HIS A 106 -13.70 25.11 1.12
N GLN A 107 -14.75 25.47 0.39
CA GLN A 107 -16.07 24.83 0.46
C GLN A 107 -16.60 24.64 -0.96
N ASN A 108 -17.55 23.72 -1.14
CA ASN A 108 -18.18 23.44 -2.43
C ASN A 108 -17.16 23.07 -3.53
N ILE A 109 -16.08 22.38 -3.16
CA ILE A 109 -15.15 21.79 -4.13
C ILE A 109 -15.92 20.70 -4.88
N ALA A 110 -16.02 20.85 -6.20
CA ALA A 110 -16.76 19.93 -7.05
C ALA A 110 -15.79 19.07 -7.87
N ILE A 111 -16.18 17.82 -8.08
CA ILE A 111 -15.55 16.92 -9.05
C ILE A 111 -16.40 17.02 -10.31
N ARG A 112 -15.80 17.49 -11.41
CA ARG A 112 -16.53 17.78 -12.67
C ARG A 112 -16.79 16.54 -13.55
N GLY A 113 -16.43 15.36 -13.05
CA GLY A 113 -16.44 14.07 -13.75
C GLY A 113 -17.76 13.67 -14.38
#